data_AF-A0A9X1HIU4-F1
#
_entry.id   AF-A0A9X1HIU4-F1
#
_cell.length_a   1.000
_cell.length_b   1.000
_cell.length_c   1.000
_cell.angle_alpha   90.00
_cell.angle_beta   90.00
_cell.angle_gamma   90.00
#
_symmetry.space_group_name_H-M   'P 1'
#
loop_
_entity.id
_entity.type
_entity.pdbx_description
1 polymer ?
#
loop_
_entity_poly.entity_id
_entity_poly.type
_entity_poly.pdbx_seq_one_letter_code
_entity_poly.pdbx_strand_id
1 'polypeptide(L)'
;MKPELINTSGKKIYIRYMTSLRCKMAARSEMQKLGIEYSVSIFGAIQFTDECTQEQFDMLNKNLRKHGLALLDERQSSIIDKIINEIIEVIHYSDELPRYKYAELLHENIGNGETSFLQLFSDVQGISVLHFIILQKIERIKEMLLYEDFTLSDIAQKLYYKNEQSMTAQFKKFTGLYPQYFIDLKAHRERIRKRTKDPDNKTVAADTTNVKQ
;
A
#
# COMPACT_ATOMS: atom_id res chain seq x y z
N MET A 1 -13.19 23.39 34.49
CA MET A 1 -13.91 23.28 33.20
C MET A 1 -13.76 21.85 32.73
N LYS A 2 -14.83 21.13 32.40
CA LYS A 2 -14.69 19.80 31.79
C LYS A 2 -14.13 19.99 30.37
N PRO A 3 -13.10 19.24 29.96
CA PRO A 3 -12.56 19.37 28.61
C PRO A 3 -13.64 18.98 27.59
N GLU A 4 -13.78 19.79 26.55
CA GLU A 4 -14.69 19.54 25.44
C GLU A 4 -14.11 18.41 24.58
N LEU A 5 -14.79 17.27 24.59
CA LEU A 5 -14.45 16.11 23.76
C LEU A 5 -14.98 16.35 22.34
N ILE A 6 -14.16 16.04 21.35
CA ILE A 6 -14.59 15.98 19.97
C ILE A 6 -14.79 14.51 19.57
N ASN A 7 -15.86 14.26 18.82
CA ASN A 7 -16.09 12.94 18.25
C ASN A 7 -15.04 12.68 17.17
N THR A 8 -13.96 12.01 17.55
CA THR A 8 -12.89 11.54 16.66
C THR A 8 -12.88 10.02 16.52
N SER A 9 -13.63 9.30 17.36
CA SER A 9 -13.66 7.84 17.33
C SER A 9 -14.07 7.33 15.94
N GLY A 10 -13.23 6.45 15.37
CA GLY A 10 -13.43 5.90 14.03
C GLY A 10 -13.04 6.82 12.88
N LYS A 11 -12.71 8.10 13.13
CA LYS A 11 -12.25 9.03 12.09
C LYS A 11 -10.90 8.61 11.56
N LYS A 12 -10.77 8.70 10.24
CA LYS A 12 -9.56 8.36 9.49
C LYS A 12 -9.00 9.61 8.82
N ILE A 13 -7.78 9.99 9.21
CA ILE A 13 -7.12 11.21 8.74
C ILE A 13 -5.72 10.86 8.23
N TYR A 14 -5.32 11.48 7.12
CA TYR A 14 -3.96 11.39 6.62
C TYR A 14 -3.09 12.54 7.12
N ILE A 15 -1.78 12.28 7.22
CA ILE A 15 -0.77 13.32 7.47
C ILE A 15 0.00 13.56 6.17
N ARG A 16 -0.07 14.79 5.67
CA ARG A 16 0.74 15.27 4.55
C ARG A 16 2.23 15.27 4.93
N TYR A 17 3.08 14.85 4.00
CA TYR A 17 4.53 14.74 4.11
C TYR A 17 5.05 13.70 5.12
N MET A 18 4.20 12.77 5.56
CA MET A 18 4.59 11.65 6.42
C MET A 18 5.22 10.48 5.63
N THR A 19 6.23 10.78 4.80
CA THR A 19 6.73 9.87 3.76
C THR A 19 7.99 9.10 4.15
N SER A 20 8.51 9.30 5.35
CA SER A 20 9.71 8.63 5.86
C SER A 20 9.49 8.02 7.25
N LEU A 21 10.34 7.06 7.62
CA LEU A 21 10.33 6.49 8.97
C LEU A 21 10.47 7.57 10.05
N ARG A 22 11.29 8.60 9.81
CA ARG A 22 11.46 9.72 10.74
C ARG A 22 10.17 10.50 10.95
N CYS A 23 9.43 10.79 9.87
CA CYS A 23 8.14 11.48 9.97
C CYS A 23 7.12 10.64 10.75
N LYS A 24 7.06 9.32 10.50
CA LYS A 24 6.20 8.39 11.24
C LYS A 24 6.54 8.35 12.73
N MET A 25 7.84 8.34 13.06
CA MET A 25 8.31 8.39 14.44
C MET A 25 7.94 9.72 15.13
N ALA A 26 8.08 10.85 14.44
CA ALA A 26 7.68 12.15 14.97
C ALA A 26 6.17 12.18 15.27
N ALA A 27 5.32 11.79 14.31
CA ALA A 27 3.87 11.73 14.51
C ALA A 27 3.48 10.82 15.67
N ARG A 28 4.08 9.62 15.76
CA ARG A 28 3.87 8.69 16.88
C ARG A 28 4.27 9.31 18.22
N SER A 29 5.43 9.96 18.28
CA SER A 29 5.92 10.60 19.50
C SER A 29 4.95 11.67 19.99
N GLU A 30 4.40 12.48 19.09
CA GLU A 30 3.43 13.53 19.44
C GLU A 30 2.10 12.97 19.91
N MET A 31 1.55 11.95 19.24
CA MET A 31 0.33 11.26 19.69
C MET A 31 0.49 10.67 21.10
N GLN A 32 1.62 10.01 21.35
CA GLN A 32 1.92 9.39 22.65
C GLN A 32 2.05 10.43 23.78
N LYS A 33 2.72 11.56 23.53
CA LYS A 33 2.85 12.66 24.52
C LYS A 33 1.49 13.25 24.90
N LEU A 34 0.56 13.28 23.95
CA LEU A 34 -0.78 13.84 24.14
C LEU A 34 -1.77 12.80 24.69
N GLY A 35 -1.37 11.54 24.84
CA GLY A 35 -2.25 10.45 25.27
C GLY A 35 -3.38 10.17 24.28
N ILE A 36 -3.14 10.38 22.98
CA ILE A 36 -4.12 10.12 21.93
C ILE A 36 -3.97 8.67 21.48
N GLU A 37 -5.03 7.89 21.63
CA GLU A 37 -5.10 6.51 21.17
C GLU A 37 -5.45 6.45 19.67
N TYR A 38 -4.65 5.68 18.92
CA TYR A 38 -4.80 5.58 17.48
C TYR A 38 -4.24 4.27 16.91
N SER A 39 -4.69 3.94 15.71
CA SER A 39 -4.13 2.88 14.87
C SER A 39 -3.68 3.44 13.51
N VAL A 40 -2.83 2.71 12.79
CA VAL A 40 -2.34 3.12 11.47
C VAL A 40 -2.77 2.07 10.44
N SER A 41 -3.44 2.51 9.38
CA SER A 41 -3.83 1.64 8.27
C SER A 41 -2.61 1.23 7.42
N ILE A 42 -2.77 0.20 6.58
CA ILE A 42 -1.74 -0.25 5.62
C ILE A 42 -1.21 0.91 4.77
N PHE A 43 -2.06 1.87 4.39
CA PHE A 43 -1.69 3.01 3.55
C PHE A 43 -1.37 4.29 4.34
N GLY A 44 -1.15 4.16 5.66
CA GLY A 44 -0.62 5.25 6.48
C GLY A 44 -1.66 6.25 6.99
N ALA A 45 -2.96 5.92 6.90
CA ALA A 45 -3.99 6.72 7.53
C ALA A 45 -3.97 6.48 9.05
N ILE A 46 -4.17 7.56 9.82
CA ILE A 46 -4.36 7.49 11.26
C ILE A 46 -5.84 7.33 11.53
N GLN A 47 -6.19 6.27 12.25
CA GLN A 47 -7.54 6.04 12.72
C GLN A 47 -7.58 6.19 14.24
N PHE A 48 -8.28 7.22 14.72
CA PHE A 48 -8.46 7.45 16.15
C PHE A 48 -9.37 6.37 16.72
N THR A 49 -8.92 5.74 17.80
CA THR A 49 -9.65 4.62 18.42
C THR A 49 -10.52 5.07 19.59
N ASP A 50 -10.32 6.29 20.07
CA ASP A 50 -11.11 6.93 21.11
C ASP A 50 -11.32 8.42 20.78
N GLU A 51 -12.22 9.07 21.52
CA GLU A 51 -12.39 10.52 21.47
C GLU A 51 -11.15 11.23 22.01
N CYS A 52 -10.82 12.38 21.42
CA CYS A 52 -9.82 13.28 21.99
C CYS A 52 -10.45 14.64 22.30
N THR A 53 -9.80 15.42 23.15
CA THR A 53 -10.22 16.78 23.44
C THR A 53 -9.86 17.71 22.29
N GLN A 54 -10.60 18.81 22.13
CA GLN A 54 -10.23 19.84 21.16
C GLN A 54 -8.80 20.36 21.40
N GLU A 55 -8.40 20.51 22.66
CA GLU A 55 -7.06 20.94 23.05
C GLU A 55 -5.97 19.93 22.63
N GLN A 56 -6.21 18.63 22.80
CA GLN A 56 -5.30 17.58 22.33
C GLN A 56 -5.15 17.64 20.81
N PHE A 57 -6.25 17.80 20.07
CA PHE A 57 -6.25 17.87 18.62
C PHE A 57 -5.50 19.12 18.10
N ASP A 58 -5.75 20.28 18.71
CA ASP A 58 -5.07 21.53 18.36
C ASP A 58 -3.57 21.47 18.66
N MET A 59 -3.20 20.88 19.80
CA MET A 59 -1.80 20.69 20.17
C MET A 59 -1.09 19.73 19.22
N LEU A 60 -1.76 18.64 18.83
CA LEU A 60 -1.26 17.69 17.84
C LEU A 60 -0.98 18.40 16.50
N ASN A 61 -1.95 19.15 15.98
CA ASN A 61 -1.81 19.89 14.73
C ASN A 61 -0.64 20.90 14.80
N LYS A 62 -0.54 21.62 15.92
CA LYS A 62 0.57 22.57 16.17
C LYS A 62 1.93 21.86 16.21
N ASN A 63 2.03 20.72 16.89
CA ASN A 63 3.30 20.00 17.04
C ASN A 63 3.73 19.32 15.74
N LEU A 64 2.80 18.72 15.00
CA LEU A 64 3.08 18.16 13.67
C LEU A 64 3.65 19.23 12.71
N ARG A 65 3.10 20.45 12.74
CA ARG A 65 3.60 21.57 11.92
C ARG A 65 5.05 21.95 12.22
N LYS A 66 5.51 21.82 13.47
CA LYS A 66 6.93 22.04 13.83
C LYS A 66 7.86 21.04 13.14
N HIS A 67 7.34 19.87 12.77
CA HIS A 67 8.06 18.84 12.03
C HIS A 67 7.83 18.93 10.51
N GLY A 68 7.17 19.98 10.01
CA GLY A 68 6.81 20.11 8.59
C GLY A 68 5.69 19.16 8.14
N LEU A 69 4.93 18.61 9.10
CA LEU A 69 3.81 17.71 8.84
C LEU A 69 2.48 18.46 8.98
N ALA A 70 1.47 18.04 8.23
CA ALA A 70 0.14 18.63 8.32
C ALA A 70 -0.95 17.56 8.33
N LEU A 71 -1.86 17.61 9.30
CA LEU A 71 -3.09 16.84 9.25
C LEU A 71 -3.95 17.34 8.10
N LEU A 72 -4.49 16.42 7.31
CA LEU A 72 -5.51 16.74 6.32
C LEU A 72 -6.87 16.91 6.99
N ASP A 73 -7.78 17.60 6.31
CA ASP A 73 -9.19 17.58 6.69
C ASP A 73 -9.89 16.29 6.23
N GLU A 74 -11.15 16.13 6.64
CA GLU A 74 -11.96 14.95 6.33
C GLU A 74 -12.22 14.79 4.82
N ARG A 75 -12.43 15.90 4.09
CA ARG A 75 -12.68 15.88 2.65
C ARG A 75 -11.44 15.42 1.90
N GLN A 76 -10.29 16.01 2.20
CA GLN A 76 -8.99 15.66 1.64
C GLN A 76 -8.65 14.20 1.95
N SER A 77 -8.84 13.75 3.20
CA SER A 77 -8.60 12.37 3.60
C SER A 77 -9.51 11.38 2.87
N SER A 78 -10.79 11.71 2.71
CA SER A 78 -11.76 10.90 1.96
C SER A 78 -11.36 10.74 0.49
N ILE A 79 -10.84 11.79 -0.13
CA ILE A 79 -10.40 11.74 -1.53
C ILE A 79 -9.18 10.82 -1.70
N ILE A 80 -8.21 10.90 -0.79
CA ILE A 80 -7.06 9.98 -0.80
C ILE A 80 -7.52 8.53 -0.64
N ASP A 81 -8.44 8.27 0.30
CA ASP A 81 -9.01 6.95 0.47
C ASP A 81 -9.73 6.44 -0.77
N LYS A 82 -10.52 7.27 -1.43
CA LYS A 82 -11.20 6.90 -2.68
C LYS A 82 -10.20 6.52 -3.78
N ILE A 83 -9.12 7.29 -3.95
CA ILE A 83 -8.07 6.97 -4.94
C ILE A 83 -7.42 5.63 -4.62
N ILE A 84 -7.04 5.41 -3.37
CA ILE A 84 -6.38 4.17 -2.92
C ILE A 84 -7.31 2.97 -3.14
N ASN A 85 -8.55 3.07 -2.66
CA ASN A 85 -9.53 2.00 -2.76
C ASN A 85 -9.86 1.68 -4.22
N GLU A 86 -10.11 2.69 -5.06
CA GLU A 86 -10.40 2.45 -6.48
C GLU A 86 -9.23 1.72 -7.16
N ILE A 87 -7.98 2.13 -6.91
CA ILE A 87 -6.81 1.46 -7.48
C ILE A 87 -6.70 0.01 -7.02
N ILE A 88 -6.97 -0.26 -5.74
CA ILE A 88 -6.94 -1.61 -5.17
C ILE A 88 -8.03 -2.46 -5.80
N GLU A 89 -9.27 -1.98 -5.82
CA GLU A 89 -10.42 -2.68 -6.41
C GLU A 89 -10.16 -3.05 -7.86
N VAL A 90 -9.70 -2.06 -8.61
CA VAL A 90 -9.35 -2.19 -10.03
C VAL A 90 -8.26 -3.25 -10.21
N ILE A 91 -7.14 -3.21 -9.49
CA ILE A 91 -6.01 -4.13 -9.69
C ILE A 91 -6.24 -5.54 -9.15
N HIS A 92 -6.87 -5.66 -7.98
CA HIS A 92 -6.92 -6.92 -7.22
C HIS A 92 -8.23 -7.68 -7.39
N TYR A 93 -9.35 -6.99 -7.65
CA TYR A 93 -10.68 -7.60 -7.62
C TYR A 93 -11.46 -7.47 -8.95
N SER A 94 -11.01 -6.66 -9.90
CA SER A 94 -11.67 -6.52 -11.20
C SER A 94 -11.21 -7.60 -12.18
N ASP A 95 -12.15 -8.39 -12.72
CA ASP A 95 -11.87 -9.38 -13.77
C ASP A 95 -11.54 -8.74 -15.13
N GLU A 96 -12.06 -7.54 -15.37
CA GLU A 96 -11.77 -6.69 -16.52
C GLU A 96 -11.32 -5.31 -16.00
N LEU A 97 -10.09 -4.89 -16.27
CA LEU A 97 -9.70 -3.49 -16.07
C LEU A 97 -10.13 -2.70 -17.30
N PRO A 98 -11.04 -1.72 -17.21
CA PRO A 98 -11.19 -0.77 -18.30
C PRO A 98 -9.88 0.03 -18.34
N ARG A 99 -9.07 -0.18 -19.38
CA ARG A 99 -7.89 0.65 -19.67
C ARG A 99 -8.22 2.16 -19.62
N TYR A 100 -9.49 2.50 -19.87
CA TYR A 100 -10.09 3.83 -19.74
C TYR A 100 -10.18 4.36 -18.30
N LYS A 101 -10.47 3.53 -17.28
CA LYS A 101 -10.62 3.97 -15.89
C LYS A 101 -9.36 4.61 -15.31
N TYR A 102 -8.17 4.12 -15.66
CA TYR A 102 -6.91 4.71 -15.17
C TYR A 102 -6.66 6.10 -15.74
N ALA A 103 -6.98 6.32 -17.01
CA ALA A 103 -6.85 7.63 -17.63
C ALA A 103 -7.89 8.60 -17.05
N GLU A 104 -9.14 8.17 -16.91
CA GLU A 104 -10.21 8.96 -16.29
C GLU A 104 -9.89 9.32 -14.83
N LEU A 105 -9.36 8.39 -14.03
CA LEU A 105 -8.89 8.67 -12.66
C LEU A 105 -7.79 9.74 -12.61
N LEU A 106 -6.95 9.83 -13.65
CA LEU A 106 -5.92 10.86 -13.78
C LEU A 106 -6.46 12.17 -14.37
N HIS A 107 -7.60 12.14 -15.07
CA HIS A 107 -8.19 13.26 -15.79
C HIS A 107 -9.36 13.94 -15.07
N GLU A 108 -10.10 13.26 -14.19
CA GLU A 108 -11.38 13.75 -13.65
C GLU A 108 -11.29 14.88 -12.60
N ASN A 109 -10.11 15.33 -12.17
CA ASN A 109 -10.06 16.41 -11.16
C ASN A 109 -8.87 17.38 -11.32
N ILE A 110 -8.83 18.04 -12.48
CA ILE A 110 -8.12 19.31 -12.63
C ILE A 110 -9.14 20.44 -12.44
N GLY A 111 -9.60 20.62 -11.21
CA GLY A 111 -10.45 21.73 -10.81
C GLY A 111 -9.63 22.96 -10.40
N ASN A 112 -9.51 23.93 -11.31
CA ASN A 112 -9.41 25.38 -11.08
C ASN A 112 -8.69 25.88 -9.81
N GLY A 113 -7.40 25.57 -9.64
CA GLY A 113 -6.48 26.35 -8.79
C GLY A 113 -6.13 25.80 -7.41
N GLU A 114 -6.69 24.65 -7.01
CA GLU A 114 -6.22 23.92 -5.83
C GLU A 114 -5.11 22.92 -6.20
N THR A 115 -4.30 22.51 -5.22
CA THR A 115 -3.35 21.41 -5.38
C THR A 115 -4.10 20.18 -5.91
N SER A 116 -3.82 19.75 -7.15
CA SER A 116 -4.47 18.60 -7.77
C SER A 116 -4.47 17.40 -6.83
N PHE A 117 -5.53 16.59 -6.81
CA PHE A 117 -5.59 15.39 -5.97
C PHE A 117 -4.43 14.42 -6.22
N LEU A 118 -3.83 14.45 -7.41
CA LEU A 118 -2.62 13.70 -7.72
C LEU A 118 -1.40 14.20 -6.92
N GLN A 119 -1.29 15.51 -6.75
CA GLN A 119 -0.25 16.12 -5.93
C GLN A 119 -0.53 15.86 -4.45
N LEU A 120 -1.77 16.03 -3.99
CA LEU A 120 -2.15 15.70 -2.60
C LEU A 120 -1.86 14.24 -2.27
N PHE A 121 -2.17 13.31 -3.18
CA PHE A 121 -1.82 11.90 -3.03
C PHE A 121 -0.31 11.72 -2.91
N SER A 122 0.46 12.38 -3.77
CA SER A 122 1.93 12.29 -3.76
C SER A 122 2.52 12.83 -2.46
N ASP A 123 1.94 13.91 -1.92
CA ASP A 123 2.36 14.50 -0.66
C ASP A 123 2.08 13.59 0.54
N VAL A 124 1.04 12.75 0.46
CA VAL A 124 0.64 11.83 1.53
C VAL A 124 1.40 10.51 1.43
N GLN A 125 1.37 9.87 0.26
CA GLN A 125 1.95 8.55 0.02
C GLN A 125 3.47 8.60 -0.24
N GLY A 126 4.00 9.77 -0.60
CA GLY A 126 5.42 9.97 -0.92
C GLY A 126 5.83 9.46 -2.30
N ILE A 127 4.87 9.00 -3.10
CA ILE A 127 5.04 8.51 -4.46
C ILE A 127 3.87 8.97 -5.32
N SER A 128 4.08 9.06 -6.63
CA SER A 128 2.99 9.39 -7.55
C SER A 128 1.93 8.28 -7.60
N VAL A 129 0.70 8.65 -7.97
CA VAL A 129 -0.39 7.69 -8.21
C VAL A 129 0.03 6.60 -9.20
N LEU A 130 0.72 6.97 -10.28
CA LEU A 130 1.22 6.01 -11.27
C LEU A 130 2.23 5.03 -10.65
N HIS A 131 3.13 5.52 -9.80
CA HIS A 131 4.08 4.65 -9.11
C HIS A 131 3.36 3.72 -8.13
N PHE A 132 2.34 4.22 -7.41
CA PHE A 132 1.52 3.40 -6.54
C PHE A 132 0.78 2.28 -7.31
N ILE A 133 0.19 2.61 -8.47
CA ILE A 133 -0.43 1.61 -9.38
C ILE A 133 0.58 0.53 -9.75
N ILE A 134 1.82 0.90 -10.08
CA ILE A 134 2.87 -0.08 -10.40
C ILE A 134 3.14 -0.98 -9.20
N LEU A 135 3.31 -0.42 -7.99
CA LEU A 135 3.54 -1.22 -6.78
C LEU A 135 2.39 -2.19 -6.51
N GLN A 136 1.14 -1.75 -6.67
CA GLN A 136 -0.02 -2.62 -6.52
C GLN A 136 -0.05 -3.74 -7.57
N LYS A 137 0.28 -3.44 -8.84
CA LYS A 137 0.43 -4.48 -9.86
C LYS A 137 1.53 -5.47 -9.51
N ILE A 138 2.66 -5.02 -8.95
CA ILE A 138 3.72 -5.91 -8.50
C ILE A 138 3.24 -6.85 -7.40
N GLU A 139 2.51 -6.35 -6.40
CA GLU A 139 1.93 -7.20 -5.36
C GLU A 139 0.93 -8.20 -5.95
N ARG A 140 0.05 -7.76 -6.85
CA ARG A 140 -0.90 -8.67 -7.52
C ARG A 140 -0.20 -9.76 -8.33
N ILE A 141 0.86 -9.43 -9.07
CA ILE A 141 1.65 -10.44 -9.80
C ILE A 141 2.22 -11.48 -8.82
N LYS A 142 2.77 -11.06 -7.68
CA LYS A 142 3.30 -12.00 -6.68
C LYS A 142 2.21 -12.94 -6.17
N GLU A 143 1.02 -12.42 -5.88
CA GLU A 143 -0.11 -13.23 -5.44
C GLU A 143 -0.53 -14.26 -6.51
N MET A 144 -0.73 -13.82 -7.75
CA MET A 144 -1.12 -14.71 -8.85
C MET A 144 -0.08 -15.82 -9.08
N LEU A 145 1.21 -15.50 -9.00
CA LEU A 145 2.29 -16.48 -9.14
C LEU A 145 2.37 -17.48 -7.97
N LEU A 146 2.01 -17.05 -6.76
CA LEU A 146 2.16 -17.86 -5.55
C LEU A 146 0.93 -18.71 -5.24
N TYR A 147 -0.26 -18.22 -5.58
CA TYR A 147 -1.52 -18.78 -5.08
C TYR A 147 -2.48 -19.21 -6.19
N GLU A 148 -2.27 -18.75 -7.42
CA GLU A 148 -3.14 -19.03 -8.56
C GLU A 148 -2.38 -19.82 -9.64
N ASP A 149 -3.08 -20.37 -10.63
CA ASP A 149 -2.50 -21.20 -11.69
C ASP A 149 -2.45 -20.47 -13.05
N PHE A 150 -2.11 -19.18 -13.02
CA PHE A 150 -1.98 -18.37 -14.23
C PHE A 150 -0.60 -18.47 -14.86
N THR A 151 -0.54 -18.45 -16.20
CA THR A 151 0.72 -18.28 -16.94
C THR A 151 1.17 -16.82 -16.91
N LEU A 152 2.45 -16.57 -17.19
CA LEU A 152 2.97 -15.20 -17.27
C LEU A 152 2.25 -14.36 -18.35
N SER A 153 1.84 -14.99 -19.45
CA SER A 153 1.01 -14.37 -20.48
C SER A 153 -0.38 -13.99 -19.96
N ASP A 154 -1.04 -14.88 -19.21
CA ASP A 154 -2.36 -14.60 -18.63
C ASP A 154 -2.30 -13.43 -17.64
N ILE A 155 -1.27 -13.42 -16.78
CA ILE A 155 -1.05 -12.34 -15.81
C ILE A 155 -0.80 -11.02 -16.55
N ALA A 156 0.05 -11.04 -17.59
CA ALA A 156 0.35 -9.86 -18.38
C ALA A 156 -0.92 -9.28 -19.05
N GLN A 157 -1.78 -10.15 -19.60
CA GLN A 157 -3.04 -9.75 -20.20
C GLN A 157 -4.02 -9.20 -19.15
N LYS A 158 -4.21 -9.92 -18.04
CA LYS A 158 -5.10 -9.51 -16.94
C LYS A 158 -4.70 -8.19 -16.33
N LEU A 159 -3.41 -7.86 -16.29
CA LEU A 159 -2.90 -6.58 -15.78
C LEU A 159 -2.59 -5.57 -16.89
N TYR A 160 -3.06 -5.82 -18.11
CA TYR A 160 -3.02 -4.91 -19.26
C TYR A 160 -1.61 -4.42 -19.60
N TYR A 161 -0.63 -5.30 -19.45
CA TYR A 161 0.70 -5.11 -20.02
C TYR A 161 0.65 -5.36 -21.52
N LYS A 162 1.52 -4.66 -22.26
CA LYS A 162 1.64 -4.83 -23.71
C LYS A 162 1.99 -6.28 -24.09
N ASN A 163 2.81 -6.91 -23.27
CA ASN A 163 3.25 -8.30 -23.40
C ASN A 163 3.93 -8.76 -22.11
N GLU A 164 4.21 -10.06 -22.04
CA GLU A 164 4.91 -10.69 -20.93
C GLU A 164 6.29 -10.07 -20.67
N GLN A 165 7.02 -9.67 -21.72
CA GLN A 165 8.35 -9.09 -21.57
C GLN A 165 8.30 -7.74 -20.83
N SER A 166 7.30 -6.91 -21.13
CA SER A 166 7.09 -5.62 -20.45
C SER A 166 6.69 -5.80 -18.99
N MET A 167 5.82 -6.78 -18.70
CA MET A 167 5.48 -7.13 -17.32
C MET A 167 6.72 -7.60 -16.56
N THR A 168 7.47 -8.55 -17.13
CA THR A 168 8.67 -9.13 -16.52
C THR A 168 9.75 -8.09 -16.27
N ALA A 169 9.97 -7.17 -17.21
CA ALA A 169 10.93 -6.08 -17.04
C ALA A 169 10.53 -5.15 -15.89
N GLN A 170 9.25 -4.78 -15.77
CA GLN A 170 8.77 -3.99 -14.65
C GLN A 170 8.87 -4.76 -13.34
N PHE A 171 8.47 -6.04 -13.32
CA PHE A 171 8.57 -6.89 -12.13
C PHE A 171 10.00 -6.99 -11.63
N LYS A 172 10.96 -7.27 -12.52
CA LYS A 172 12.39 -7.30 -12.18
C LYS A 172 12.89 -5.95 -11.68
N LYS A 173 12.49 -4.85 -12.32
CA LYS A 173 12.91 -3.50 -11.93
C LYS A 173 12.54 -3.17 -10.48
N PHE A 174 11.36 -3.60 -10.03
CA PHE A 174 10.83 -3.25 -8.70
C PHE A 174 11.15 -4.29 -7.62
N THR A 175 11.30 -5.56 -7.98
CA THR A 175 11.58 -6.63 -7.01
C THR A 175 13.05 -7.04 -6.96
N GLY A 176 13.83 -6.74 -8.00
CA GLY A 176 15.17 -7.29 -8.21
C GLY A 176 15.18 -8.75 -8.68
N LEU A 177 14.02 -9.41 -8.78
CA LEU A 177 13.87 -10.84 -9.06
C LEU A 177 13.03 -11.07 -10.32
N TYR A 178 13.23 -12.21 -10.97
CA TYR A 178 12.36 -12.63 -12.07
C TYR A 178 11.10 -13.34 -11.53
N PRO A 179 9.98 -13.31 -12.28
CA PRO A 179 8.77 -14.06 -11.92
C PRO A 179 9.02 -15.54 -11.61
N GLN A 180 9.97 -16.17 -12.32
CA GLN A 180 10.34 -17.58 -12.11
C GLN A 180 10.70 -17.89 -10.66
N TYR A 181 11.35 -16.97 -9.94
CA TYR A 181 11.68 -17.15 -8.53
C TYR A 181 10.43 -17.41 -7.67
N PHE A 182 9.32 -16.73 -7.96
CA PHE A 182 8.07 -16.89 -7.22
C PHE A 182 7.34 -18.18 -7.60
N ILE A 183 7.45 -18.63 -8.85
CA ILE A 183 6.94 -19.93 -9.31
C ILE A 183 7.67 -21.06 -8.56
N ASP A 184 9.00 -20.98 -8.48
CA ASP A 184 9.81 -21.97 -7.77
C ASP A 184 9.50 -21.94 -6.27
N LEU A 185 9.27 -20.74 -5.71
CA LEU A 185 8.85 -20.56 -4.33
C LEU A 185 7.48 -21.21 -4.05
N LYS A 186 6.50 -21.10 -4.95
CA LYS A 186 5.21 -21.82 -4.85
C LYS A 186 5.43 -23.32 -4.76
N ALA A 187 6.24 -23.88 -5.66
CA ALA A 187 6.55 -25.31 -5.65
C ALA A 187 7.23 -25.74 -4.34
N HIS A 188 8.14 -24.93 -3.81
CA HIS A 188 8.80 -25.19 -2.53
C HIS A 188 7.80 -25.17 -1.35
N ARG A 189 6.90 -24.19 -1.28
CA ARG A 189 5.85 -24.09 -0.24
C ARG A 189 4.92 -25.30 -0.26
N GLU A 190 4.54 -25.78 -1.44
CA GLU A 190 3.72 -26.99 -1.58
C GLU A 190 4.44 -28.26 -1.10
N ARG A 191 5.76 -28.38 -1.32
CA ARG A 191 6.55 -29.49 -0.76
C ARG A 191 6.58 -29.46 0.77
N ILE A 192 6.76 -28.28 1.38
CA ILE A 192 6.72 -28.13 2.84
C ILE A 192 5.34 -28.54 3.38
N ARG A 193 4.25 -28.07 2.74
CA ARG A 193 2.87 -28.37 3.12
C ARG A 193 2.55 -29.87 3.05
N LYS A 194 3.10 -30.59 2.08
CA LYS A 194 2.95 -32.04 1.96
C LYS A 194 3.70 -32.77 3.07
N ARG A 195 4.94 -32.37 3.39
CA ARG A 195 5.74 -32.97 4.49
C ARG A 195 5.13 -32.77 5.88
N THR A 196 4.44 -31.65 6.11
CA THR A 196 3.76 -31.41 7.40
C THR A 196 2.47 -32.23 7.55
N LYS A 197 1.88 -32.68 6.45
CA LYS A 197 0.69 -33.56 6.46
C LYS A 197 1.03 -35.04 6.52
N ASP A 198 2.30 -35.41 6.32
CA ASP A 198 2.80 -36.78 6.33
C ASP A 198 4.22 -36.82 6.94
N PRO A 199 4.33 -36.84 8.29
CA PRO A 199 5.60 -36.71 9.00
C PRO A 199 6.57 -37.89 8.81
N ASP A 200 6.09 -39.02 8.26
CA ASP A 200 6.88 -40.24 8.06
C ASP A 200 7.56 -40.32 6.69
N ASN A 201 7.25 -39.43 5.74
CA ASN A 201 7.91 -39.42 4.43
C ASN A 201 9.25 -38.65 4.44
N LYS A 202 10.23 -39.17 5.20
CA LYS A 202 11.64 -38.75 5.12
C LYS A 202 12.35 -39.45 3.96
N THR A 203 12.16 -38.96 2.72
CA THR A 203 13.04 -39.35 1.61
C THR A 203 13.78 -38.14 1.04
N VAL A 204 15.04 -38.04 1.50
CA VAL A 204 16.28 -37.49 0.93
C VAL A 204 16.19 -36.54 -0.28
N ALA A 205 16.71 -35.32 -0.09
CA ALA A 205 17.59 -34.67 -1.07
C ALA A 205 18.44 -33.62 -0.34
N ALA A 206 19.68 -33.99 -0.01
CA ALA A 206 20.75 -33.05 0.21
C ALA A 206 21.14 -32.51 -1.18
N ASP A 207 20.64 -31.33 -1.55
CA ASP A 207 21.21 -30.61 -2.68
C ASP A 207 22.48 -29.93 -2.20
N THR A 208 23.58 -30.63 -2.41
CA THR A 208 24.94 -30.06 -2.50
C THR A 208 24.93 -28.87 -3.45
N THR A 209 25.05 -27.68 -2.87
CA THR A 209 25.43 -26.45 -3.56
C THR A 209 26.73 -26.68 -4.32
N ASN A 210 26.64 -26.93 -5.62
CA ASN A 210 27.79 -26.86 -6.51
C ASN A 210 27.92 -25.40 -6.96
N VAL A 211 28.63 -24.60 -6.16
CA VAL A 211 29.12 -23.29 -6.58
C VAL A 211 30.18 -23.56 -7.64
N LYS A 212 29.88 -23.28 -8.91
CA LYS A 212 30.90 -23.07 -9.93
C LYS A 212 30.98 -21.58 -10.27
N GLN A 213 32.23 -21.15 -10.28
CA GLN A 213 32.79 -19.83 -10.50
C GLN A 213 32.35 -19.18 -11.81
#